data_AF-A0A7J5XZE6-F1
#
_entry.id   AF-A0A7J5XZE6-F1
#
_cell.length_a   1.000
_cell.length_b   1.000
_cell.length_c   1.000
_cell.angle_alpha   90.00
_cell.angle_beta   90.00
_cell.angle_gamma   90.00
#
_symmetry.space_group_name_H-M   'P 1'
#
loop_
_entity.id
_entity.type
_entity.pdbx_description
1 polymer ?
#
loop_
_entity_poly.entity_id
_entity_poly.type
_entity_poly.pdbx_seq_one_letter_code
_entity_poly.pdbx_strand_id
1 'polypeptide(L)'
;MFRACTDQERATAASLRVAWILGKNKRPFTDAETVKECMLASIEEVVADEKIRKSVIDSIKNIPISDTSTSRRVETLASDVFEILLDKLRKAEVMSLAIDESTDSSDVAQLCLYVRFFDGECFREDLLGLIPLDGHTTGEVMFHKVVSFFKEHKLGLDRINMLVTDGAPAMSGRTQGLSARLADVAPQLRSLHCLIHQSLLCAKLSGKMLHFPTLRTAGLQITEVMTGFMDALKTNFAARFEHFSLPTEVMRFVKDPFSVNVEGEFALKAKELIVTLNEASLQLELIDIQSSDDLRQSFQLAGSEKFWTHEVSHEKFPHSRGLALFVLTMFGSTYTCESAFSHMNAIKTNNRASLTDQHLHHCMRIAMTTYTPDFPALAKSKKCHFSH
;
A
#
# COMPACT_ATOMS: atom_id res chain seq x y z
N MET A 1 -20.39 -20.05 -24.24
CA MET A 1 -21.64 -20.52 -23.60
C MET A 1 -21.50 -20.35 -22.09
N PHE A 2 -22.06 -19.28 -21.50
CA PHE A 2 -21.99 -19.07 -20.05
C PHE A 2 -22.87 -20.10 -19.35
N ARG A 3 -22.27 -21.06 -18.65
CA ARG A 3 -22.98 -22.03 -17.82
C ARG A 3 -23.68 -21.28 -16.67
N ALA A 4 -24.99 -21.45 -16.55
CA ALA A 4 -25.77 -20.91 -15.43
C ALA A 4 -25.21 -21.44 -14.10
N CYS A 5 -25.15 -20.57 -13.09
CA CYS A 5 -24.66 -20.92 -11.76
C CYS A 5 -25.63 -21.93 -11.11
N THR A 6 -25.13 -23.03 -10.56
CA THR A 6 -25.93 -23.96 -9.75
C THR A 6 -26.35 -23.30 -8.43
N ASP A 7 -27.39 -23.83 -7.78
CA ASP A 7 -27.84 -23.33 -6.47
C ASP A 7 -26.73 -23.37 -5.41
N GLN A 8 -25.90 -24.41 -5.46
CA GLN A 8 -24.75 -24.56 -4.58
C GLN A 8 -23.67 -23.49 -4.83
N GLU A 9 -23.41 -23.15 -6.10
CA GLU A 9 -22.46 -22.08 -6.44
C GLU A 9 -23.01 -20.71 -6.01
N ARG A 10 -24.33 -20.48 -6.12
CA ARG A 10 -24.96 -19.25 -5.63
C ARG A 10 -24.87 -19.13 -4.10
N ALA A 11 -25.15 -20.20 -3.37
CA ALA A 11 -24.98 -20.26 -1.92
C ALA A 11 -23.52 -20.02 -1.51
N THR A 12 -22.57 -20.61 -2.24
CA THR A 12 -21.13 -20.41 -1.99
C THR A 12 -20.71 -18.96 -2.26
N ALA A 13 -21.17 -18.35 -3.35
CA ALA A 13 -20.90 -16.94 -3.64
C ALA A 13 -21.49 -16.01 -2.58
N ALA A 14 -22.68 -16.33 -2.04
CA ALA A 14 -23.28 -15.57 -0.94
C ALA A 14 -22.44 -15.70 0.34
N SER A 15 -21.99 -16.92 0.69
CA SER A 15 -21.08 -17.16 1.82
C SER A 15 -19.78 -16.36 1.71
N LEU A 16 -19.15 -16.34 0.53
CA LEU A 16 -17.96 -15.52 0.26
C LEU A 16 -18.24 -14.01 0.43
N ARG A 17 -19.39 -13.52 -0.04
CA ARG A 17 -19.78 -12.11 0.12
C ARG A 17 -19.98 -11.72 1.59
N VAL A 18 -20.62 -12.59 2.38
CA VAL A 18 -20.79 -12.35 3.82
C VAL A 18 -19.43 -12.28 4.51
N ALA A 19 -18.54 -13.25 4.26
CA ALA A 19 -17.19 -13.27 4.82
C ALA A 19 -16.37 -12.02 4.42
N TRP A 20 -16.50 -11.56 3.16
CA TRP A 20 -15.87 -10.33 2.69
C TRP A 20 -16.36 -9.09 3.44
N ILE A 21 -17.67 -8.94 3.62
CA ILE A 21 -18.25 -7.80 4.35
C ILE A 21 -17.78 -7.81 5.81
N LEU A 22 -17.79 -8.97 6.47
CA LEU A 22 -17.28 -9.10 7.83
C LEU A 22 -15.80 -8.70 7.93
N GLY A 23 -14.97 -9.24 7.03
CA GLY A 23 -13.54 -8.93 6.98
C GLY A 23 -13.25 -7.44 6.72
N LYS A 24 -13.96 -6.81 5.77
CA LYS A 24 -13.83 -5.37 5.49
C LYS A 24 -14.17 -4.50 6.70
N ASN A 25 -15.16 -4.93 7.48
CA ASN A 25 -15.56 -4.27 8.72
C ASN A 25 -14.77 -4.72 9.95
N LYS A 26 -13.74 -5.58 9.77
CA LYS A 26 -12.90 -6.13 10.84
C LYS A 26 -13.71 -6.88 11.91
N ARG A 27 -14.88 -7.41 11.56
CA ARG A 27 -15.78 -8.13 12.47
C ARG A 27 -15.28 -9.56 12.72
N PRO A 28 -15.49 -10.12 13.92
CA PRO A 28 -15.12 -11.49 14.22
C PRO A 28 -15.94 -12.49 13.39
N PHE A 29 -15.42 -13.71 13.20
CA PHE A 29 -16.12 -14.73 12.41
C PHE A 29 -17.42 -15.20 13.07
N THR A 30 -17.50 -15.10 14.39
CA THR A 30 -18.70 -15.39 15.21
C THR A 30 -19.90 -14.54 14.82
N ASP A 31 -19.68 -13.34 14.27
CA ASP A 31 -20.78 -12.46 13.84
C ASP A 31 -21.52 -13.03 12.61
N ALA A 32 -20.93 -14.00 11.91
CA ALA A 32 -21.53 -14.56 10.70
C ALA A 32 -22.85 -15.30 10.98
N GLU A 33 -22.94 -16.02 12.11
CA GLU A 33 -24.18 -16.69 12.53
C GLU A 33 -25.27 -15.67 12.86
N THR A 34 -24.93 -14.63 13.63
CA THR A 34 -25.82 -13.49 13.92
C THR A 34 -26.32 -12.82 12.64
N VAL A 35 -25.47 -12.62 11.64
CA VAL A 35 -25.88 -12.07 10.34
C VAL A 35 -26.91 -12.96 9.66
N LYS A 36 -26.74 -14.29 9.71
CA LYS A 36 -27.71 -15.23 9.15
C LYS A 36 -29.05 -15.18 9.88
N GLU A 37 -29.03 -15.12 11.22
CA GLU A 37 -30.24 -14.96 12.04
C GLU A 37 -30.99 -13.67 11.70
N CYS A 38 -30.27 -12.53 11.60
CA CYS A 38 -30.83 -11.25 11.21
C CYS A 38 -31.50 -11.30 9.82
N MET A 39 -30.88 -11.99 8.85
CA MET A 39 -31.45 -12.15 7.50
C MET A 39 -32.76 -12.94 7.54
N LEU A 40 -32.80 -14.03 8.31
CA LEU A 40 -33.99 -14.88 8.44
C LEU A 40 -35.13 -14.13 9.14
N ALA A 41 -34.86 -13.47 10.27
CA ALA A 41 -35.86 -12.70 11.01
C ALA A 41 -36.46 -11.56 10.17
N SER A 42 -35.61 -10.85 9.41
CA SER A 42 -36.08 -9.78 8.51
C SER A 42 -37.00 -10.31 7.40
N ILE A 43 -36.71 -11.49 6.86
CA ILE A 43 -37.50 -12.08 5.77
C ILE A 43 -38.83 -12.63 6.30
N GLU A 44 -38.83 -13.19 7.51
CA GLU A 44 -40.06 -13.64 8.17
C GLU A 44 -41.08 -12.50 8.33
N GLU A 45 -40.61 -11.29 8.63
CA GLU A 45 -41.44 -10.11 8.85
C GLU A 45 -41.80 -9.37 7.54
N VAL A 46 -40.84 -9.15 6.65
CA VAL A 46 -41.02 -8.25 5.48
C VAL A 46 -41.69 -8.94 4.29
N VAL A 47 -41.53 -10.26 4.14
CA VAL A 47 -42.04 -10.97 2.95
C VAL A 47 -43.43 -11.56 3.22
N ALA A 48 -44.47 -10.86 2.73
CA ALA A 48 -45.87 -11.25 2.93
C ALA A 48 -46.31 -12.50 2.16
N ASP A 49 -45.75 -12.75 0.97
CA ASP A 49 -46.08 -13.93 0.16
C ASP A 49 -45.44 -15.20 0.76
N GLU A 50 -46.28 -16.13 1.23
CA GLU A 50 -45.80 -17.34 1.91
C GLU A 50 -44.90 -18.23 1.04
N LYS A 51 -45.21 -18.35 -0.26
CA LYS A 51 -44.50 -19.22 -1.18
C LYS A 51 -43.11 -18.65 -1.47
N ILE A 52 -43.03 -17.34 -1.69
CA ILE A 52 -41.75 -16.63 -1.87
C ILE A 52 -40.94 -16.68 -0.58
N ARG A 53 -41.56 -16.37 0.57
CA ARG A 53 -40.91 -16.40 1.89
C ARG A 53 -40.26 -17.75 2.16
N LYS A 54 -41.01 -18.86 2.00
CA LYS A 54 -40.48 -20.21 2.22
C LYS A 54 -39.30 -20.53 1.30
N SER A 55 -39.43 -20.22 0.00
CA SER A 55 -38.37 -20.43 -0.99
C SER A 55 -37.07 -19.68 -0.66
N VAL A 56 -37.19 -18.42 -0.24
CA VAL A 56 -36.02 -17.58 0.12
C VAL A 56 -35.40 -18.04 1.44
N ILE A 57 -36.21 -18.35 2.46
CA ILE A 57 -35.74 -18.89 3.74
C ILE A 57 -34.94 -20.17 3.52
N ASP A 58 -35.46 -21.11 2.74
CA ASP A 58 -34.77 -22.37 2.43
C ASP A 58 -33.45 -22.12 1.70
N SER A 59 -33.42 -21.14 0.78
CA SER A 59 -32.20 -20.73 0.08
C SER A 59 -31.14 -20.16 1.04
N ILE A 60 -31.54 -19.34 2.02
CA ILE A 60 -30.63 -18.73 3.01
C ILE A 60 -30.12 -19.76 4.00
N LYS A 61 -30.99 -20.68 4.45
CA LYS A 61 -30.59 -21.79 5.33
C LYS A 61 -29.47 -22.62 4.71
N ASN A 62 -29.50 -22.82 3.39
CA ASN A 62 -28.48 -23.55 2.65
C ASN A 62 -27.16 -22.79 2.44
N ILE A 63 -27.06 -21.50 2.80
CA ILE A 63 -25.79 -20.77 2.72
C ILE A 63 -24.87 -21.27 3.84
N PRO A 64 -23.66 -21.77 3.50
CA PRO A 64 -22.71 -22.28 4.49
C PRO A 64 -22.08 -21.09 5.24
N ILE A 65 -22.61 -20.82 6.42
CA ILE A 65 -22.18 -19.73 7.31
C ILE A 65 -22.07 -20.34 8.70
N SER A 66 -20.83 -20.55 9.13
CA SER A 66 -20.39 -20.95 10.45
C SER A 66 -19.02 -20.31 10.66
N ASP A 67 -18.51 -20.22 11.88
CA ASP A 67 -17.19 -19.63 12.15
C ASP A 67 -16.09 -20.28 11.32
N THR A 68 -16.12 -21.61 11.26
CA THR A 68 -15.19 -22.42 10.48
C THR A 68 -15.33 -22.21 8.98
N SER A 69 -16.57 -22.10 8.48
CA SER A 69 -16.82 -21.81 7.06
C SER A 69 -16.32 -20.41 6.70
N THR A 70 -16.60 -19.43 7.54
CA THR A 70 -16.22 -18.03 7.37
C THR A 70 -14.70 -17.87 7.40
N SER A 71 -13.99 -18.52 8.32
CA SER A 71 -12.52 -18.53 8.36
C SER A 71 -11.94 -19.05 7.04
N ARG A 72 -12.42 -20.20 6.55
CA ARG A 72 -12.00 -20.76 5.26
C ARG A 72 -12.32 -19.84 4.09
N ARG A 73 -13.49 -19.17 4.09
CA ARG A 73 -13.82 -18.17 3.06
C ARG A 73 -12.84 -17.01 3.08
N VAL A 74 -12.47 -16.52 4.26
CA VAL A 74 -11.47 -15.45 4.42
C VAL A 74 -10.11 -15.87 3.85
N GLU A 75 -9.65 -17.09 4.12
CA GLU A 75 -8.41 -17.62 3.54
C GLU A 75 -8.47 -17.66 1.99
N THR A 76 -9.57 -18.16 1.41
CA THR A 76 -9.76 -18.18 -0.04
C THR A 76 -9.76 -16.77 -0.62
N LEU A 77 -10.51 -15.84 -0.02
CA LEU A 77 -10.63 -14.46 -0.48
C LEU A 77 -9.31 -13.71 -0.40
N ALA A 78 -8.59 -13.84 0.71
CA ALA A 78 -7.31 -13.20 0.91
C ALA A 78 -6.24 -13.75 -0.05
N SER A 79 -6.26 -15.05 -0.35
CA SER A 79 -5.37 -15.66 -1.33
C SER A 79 -5.67 -15.18 -2.75
N ASP A 80 -6.95 -15.07 -3.11
CA ASP A 80 -7.37 -14.56 -4.42
C ASP A 80 -6.95 -13.11 -4.65
N VAL A 81 -7.26 -12.23 -3.70
CA VAL A 81 -6.84 -10.83 -3.73
C VAL A 81 -5.32 -10.69 -3.81
N PHE A 82 -4.60 -11.52 -3.06
CA PHE A 82 -3.14 -11.47 -3.09
C PHE A 82 -2.59 -11.84 -4.46
N GLU A 83 -3.12 -12.88 -5.10
CA GLU A 83 -2.70 -13.24 -6.46
C GLU A 83 -3.09 -12.16 -7.48
N ILE A 84 -4.23 -11.48 -7.32
CA ILE A 84 -4.58 -10.31 -8.14
C ILE A 84 -3.51 -9.21 -7.98
N LEU A 85 -3.15 -8.87 -6.73
CA LEU A 85 -2.11 -7.88 -6.45
C LEU A 85 -0.76 -8.30 -7.06
N LEU A 86 -0.34 -9.55 -6.88
CA LEU A 86 0.93 -10.06 -7.41
C LEU A 86 0.96 -10.06 -8.94
N ASP A 87 -0.12 -10.46 -9.61
CA ASP A 87 -0.21 -10.42 -11.08
C ASP A 87 -0.05 -8.99 -11.61
N LYS A 88 -0.66 -8.01 -10.94
CA LYS A 88 -0.56 -6.59 -11.27
C LYS A 88 0.85 -6.05 -11.01
N LEU A 89 1.46 -6.37 -9.87
CA LEU A 89 2.84 -5.97 -9.54
C LEU A 89 3.89 -6.55 -10.50
N ARG A 90 3.71 -7.80 -10.94
CA ARG A 90 4.60 -8.43 -11.95
C ARG A 90 4.56 -7.72 -13.30
N LYS A 91 3.48 -6.99 -13.59
CA LYS A 91 3.31 -6.20 -14.83
C LYS A 91 3.65 -4.73 -14.65
N ALA A 92 3.73 -4.24 -13.40
CA ALA A 92 4.07 -2.86 -13.11
C ALA A 92 5.49 -2.52 -13.61
N GLU A 93 5.61 -1.37 -14.26
CA GLU A 93 6.88 -0.82 -14.75
C GLU A 93 7.78 -0.40 -13.59
N VAL A 94 7.17 0.19 -12.56
CA VAL A 94 7.85 0.74 -11.38
C VAL A 94 6.93 0.63 -10.17
N MET A 95 7.52 0.48 -8.99
CA MET A 95 6.82 0.46 -7.70
C MET A 95 7.66 1.17 -6.63
N SER A 96 7.00 1.67 -5.59
CA SER A 96 7.67 2.13 -4.37
C SER A 96 7.20 1.31 -3.18
N LEU A 97 8.04 1.25 -2.15
CA LEU A 97 7.75 0.56 -0.90
C LEU A 97 7.72 1.53 0.27
N ALA A 98 6.74 1.37 1.13
CA ALA A 98 6.77 1.90 2.49
C ALA A 98 6.95 0.71 3.43
N ILE A 99 7.97 0.76 4.28
CA ILE A 99 8.27 -0.29 5.24
C ILE A 99 8.37 0.32 6.62
N ASP A 100 7.59 -0.25 7.53
CA ASP A 100 7.59 0.16 8.93
C ASP A 100 7.60 -1.08 9.83
N GLU A 101 8.16 -0.92 11.02
CA GLU A 101 8.24 -1.97 12.04
C GLU A 101 7.31 -1.61 13.20
N SER A 102 6.50 -2.58 13.63
CA SER A 102 5.76 -2.44 14.88
C SER A 102 5.76 -3.74 15.66
N THR A 103 5.83 -3.63 16.98
CA THR A 103 5.59 -4.75 17.89
C THR A 103 4.10 -4.99 17.98
N ASP A 104 3.67 -6.22 17.71
CA ASP A 104 2.29 -6.60 17.92
C ASP A 104 1.96 -6.80 19.41
N SER A 105 0.69 -7.01 19.75
CA SER A 105 0.25 -7.25 21.13
C SER A 105 0.80 -8.53 21.77
N SER A 106 1.53 -9.35 21.01
CA SER A 106 2.16 -10.61 21.42
C SER A 106 3.68 -10.46 21.55
N ASP A 107 4.19 -9.21 21.50
CA ASP A 107 5.60 -8.83 21.59
C ASP A 107 6.48 -9.37 20.43
N VAL A 108 5.85 -9.75 19.32
CA VAL A 108 6.55 -10.13 18.08
C VAL A 108 6.61 -8.91 17.18
N ALA A 109 7.82 -8.52 16.77
CA ALA A 109 8.02 -7.46 15.79
C ALA A 109 7.53 -7.91 14.41
N GLN A 110 6.68 -7.10 13.79
CA GLN A 110 6.11 -7.33 12.47
C GLN A 110 6.63 -6.25 11.53
N LEU A 111 7.23 -6.67 10.42
CA LEU A 111 7.61 -5.79 9.32
C LEU A 111 6.42 -5.64 8.38
N CYS A 112 5.85 -4.44 8.33
CA CYS A 112 4.73 -4.12 7.45
C CYS A 112 5.26 -3.55 6.14
N LEU A 113 4.91 -4.21 5.03
CA LEU A 113 5.28 -3.79 3.67
C LEU A 113 4.04 -3.27 2.95
N TYR A 114 4.08 -2.00 2.59
CA TYR A 114 3.15 -1.37 1.66
C TYR A 114 3.80 -1.14 0.33
N VAL A 115 3.02 -1.29 -0.74
CA VAL A 115 3.47 -1.00 -2.10
C VAL A 115 2.58 0.04 -2.74
N ARG A 116 3.18 0.95 -3.50
CA ARG A 116 2.49 1.89 -4.38
C ARG A 116 2.96 1.67 -5.80
N PHE A 117 2.02 1.57 -6.73
CA PHE A 117 2.30 1.31 -8.14
C PHE A 117 1.09 1.69 -9.01
N PHE A 118 1.31 1.81 -10.31
CA PHE A 118 0.23 1.94 -11.29
C PHE A 118 -0.20 0.56 -11.78
N ASP A 119 -1.46 0.19 -11.59
CA ASP A 119 -1.95 -1.16 -11.89
C ASP A 119 -2.53 -1.35 -13.31
N GLY A 120 -2.35 -0.34 -14.15
CA GLY A 120 -2.93 -0.25 -15.49
C GLY A 120 -4.20 0.60 -15.56
N GLU A 121 -4.84 0.90 -14.43
CA GLU A 121 -6.05 1.74 -14.37
C GLU A 121 -5.85 2.96 -13.46
N CYS A 122 -5.27 2.77 -12.28
CA CYS A 122 -4.99 3.87 -11.36
C CYS A 122 -3.77 3.59 -10.48
N PHE A 123 -3.30 4.63 -9.79
CA PHE A 123 -2.32 4.44 -8.72
C PHE A 123 -3.00 3.79 -7.52
N ARG A 124 -2.39 2.72 -7.02
CA ARG A 124 -2.88 1.99 -5.85
C ARG A 124 -1.83 1.92 -4.79
N GLU A 125 -2.30 1.95 -3.54
CA GLU A 125 -1.52 1.62 -2.35
C GLU A 125 -2.17 0.38 -1.75
N ASP A 126 -1.41 -0.70 -1.53
CA ASP A 126 -1.96 -1.93 -0.97
C ASP A 126 -0.94 -2.64 -0.06
N LEU A 127 -1.45 -3.46 0.86
CA LEU A 127 -0.66 -4.25 1.79
C LEU A 127 0.00 -5.38 1.03
N LEU A 128 1.32 -5.29 0.86
CA LEU A 128 2.10 -6.33 0.21
C LEU A 128 2.30 -7.53 1.16
N GLY A 129 2.65 -7.27 2.42
CA GLY A 129 2.82 -8.33 3.41
C GLY A 129 3.07 -7.85 4.82
N LEU A 130 2.76 -8.73 5.77
CA LEU A 130 3.20 -8.65 7.17
C LEU A 130 4.19 -9.78 7.39
N ILE A 131 5.45 -9.44 7.67
CA ILE A 131 6.53 -10.41 7.84
C ILE A 131 6.98 -10.43 9.30
N PRO A 132 6.82 -11.55 10.03
CA PRO A 132 7.30 -11.65 11.40
C PRO A 132 8.84 -11.64 11.44
N LEU A 133 9.37 -10.88 12.38
CA LEU A 133 10.79 -10.77 12.69
C LEU A 133 11.08 -11.56 13.97
N ASP A 134 11.58 -12.78 13.81
CA ASP A 134 11.98 -13.65 14.92
C ASP A 134 13.34 -13.19 15.46
N GLY A 135 13.38 -12.65 16.68
CA GLY A 135 14.62 -12.28 17.35
C GLY A 135 15.07 -10.83 17.08
N HIS A 136 16.22 -10.63 16.41
CA HIS A 136 16.84 -9.32 16.30
C HIS A 136 16.29 -8.50 15.11
N THR A 137 15.90 -7.26 15.39
CA THR A 137 15.35 -6.29 14.42
C THR A 137 16.46 -5.48 13.74
N THR A 138 17.47 -6.18 13.18
CA THR A 138 18.56 -5.52 12.45
C THR A 138 18.19 -5.32 10.98
N GLY A 139 18.80 -4.30 10.35
CA GLY A 139 18.63 -4.04 8.92
C GLY A 139 19.02 -5.22 8.02
N GLU A 140 19.90 -6.11 8.50
CA GLU A 140 20.28 -7.34 7.79
C GLU A 140 19.16 -8.38 7.77
N VAL A 141 18.53 -8.63 8.91
CA VAL A 141 17.42 -9.58 9.02
C VAL A 141 16.25 -9.10 8.18
N MET A 142 15.91 -7.81 8.27
CA MET A 142 14.87 -7.18 7.46
C MET A 142 15.19 -7.30 5.97
N PHE A 143 16.43 -7.02 5.55
CA PHE A 143 16.86 -7.14 4.16
C PHE A 143 16.66 -8.57 3.64
N HIS A 144 17.12 -9.58 4.36
CA HIS A 144 16.97 -10.97 3.94
C HIS A 144 15.49 -11.41 3.86
N LYS A 145 14.66 -10.99 4.80
CA LYS A 145 13.21 -11.25 4.79
C LYS A 145 12.55 -10.61 3.57
N VAL A 146 12.84 -9.33 3.27
CA VAL A 146 12.30 -8.61 2.10
C VAL A 146 12.76 -9.27 0.79
N VAL A 147 14.06 -9.55 0.64
CA VAL A 147 14.59 -10.20 -0.58
C VAL A 147 13.99 -11.58 -0.78
N SER A 148 13.85 -12.37 0.28
CA SER A 148 13.26 -13.71 0.21
C SER A 148 11.80 -13.65 -0.21
N PHE A 149 11.03 -12.72 0.35
CA PHE A 149 9.63 -12.47 -0.03
C PHE A 149 9.50 -12.09 -1.51
N PHE A 150 10.33 -11.17 -2.00
CA PHE A 150 10.33 -10.77 -3.41
C PHE A 150 10.68 -11.94 -4.33
N LYS A 151 11.69 -12.75 -3.96
CA LYS A 151 12.08 -13.93 -4.71
C LYS A 151 10.99 -15.00 -4.75
N GLU A 152 10.34 -15.27 -3.63
CA GLU A 152 9.24 -16.24 -3.51
C GLU A 152 8.07 -15.87 -4.44
N HIS A 153 7.71 -14.59 -4.48
CA HIS A 153 6.57 -14.10 -5.27
C HIS A 153 6.93 -13.68 -6.71
N LYS A 154 8.19 -13.85 -7.12
CA LYS A 154 8.73 -13.51 -8.45
C LYS A 154 8.57 -12.02 -8.79
N LEU A 155 8.89 -11.16 -7.82
CA LEU A 155 8.90 -9.72 -7.98
C LEU A 155 10.32 -9.21 -8.22
N GLY A 156 10.47 -8.25 -9.14
CA GLY A 156 11.76 -7.63 -9.45
C GLY A 156 12.11 -6.52 -8.47
N LEU A 157 13.17 -6.70 -7.67
CA LEU A 157 13.71 -5.64 -6.80
C LEU A 157 14.22 -4.45 -7.61
N ASP A 158 14.62 -4.69 -8.86
CA ASP A 158 15.04 -3.68 -9.84
C ASP A 158 13.91 -2.71 -10.26
N ARG A 159 12.66 -3.00 -9.92
CA ARG A 159 11.54 -2.09 -10.21
C ARG A 159 11.22 -1.14 -9.06
N ILE A 160 11.92 -1.25 -7.94
CA ILE A 160 11.69 -0.39 -6.78
C ILE A 160 12.41 0.94 -6.99
N ASN A 161 11.64 2.02 -7.19
CA ASN A 161 12.21 3.37 -7.32
C ASN A 161 12.45 4.05 -5.97
N MET A 162 11.71 3.65 -4.94
CA MET A 162 11.71 4.32 -3.66
C MET A 162 11.39 3.37 -2.51
N LEU A 163 12.09 3.58 -1.40
CA LEU A 163 11.81 2.99 -0.09
C LEU A 163 11.57 4.10 0.93
N VAL A 164 10.44 4.05 1.63
CA VAL A 164 10.12 4.97 2.72
C VAL A 164 10.12 4.22 4.04
N THR A 165 10.81 4.74 5.05
CA THR A 165 10.91 4.14 6.39
C THR A 165 10.73 5.18 7.50
N ASP A 166 10.49 4.74 8.73
CA ASP A 166 10.39 5.59 9.93
C ASP A 166 11.70 6.28 10.35
N GLY A 167 12.81 5.95 9.67
CA GLY A 167 14.12 6.50 9.96
C GLY A 167 14.86 5.84 11.12
N ALA A 168 14.38 4.72 11.67
CA ALA A 168 15.10 3.95 12.68
C ALA A 168 16.52 3.57 12.20
N PRO A 169 17.54 3.47 13.08
CA PRO A 169 18.91 3.14 12.67
C PRO A 169 19.03 1.81 11.91
N ALA A 170 18.20 0.82 12.24
CA ALA A 170 18.14 -0.46 11.53
C ALA A 170 17.62 -0.32 10.09
N MET A 171 16.82 0.71 9.82
CA MET A 171 16.24 1.00 8.51
C MET A 171 17.12 1.95 7.70
N SER A 172 17.43 3.12 8.28
CA SER A 172 18.09 4.24 7.60
C SER A 172 19.62 4.28 7.74
N GLY A 173 20.21 3.31 8.43
CA GLY A 173 21.65 3.23 8.64
C GLY A 173 22.44 3.26 7.32
N ARG A 174 23.44 4.15 7.22
CA ARG A 174 24.17 4.46 5.98
C ARG A 174 24.92 3.27 5.35
N THR A 175 25.27 2.26 6.14
CA THR A 175 26.05 1.10 5.68
C THR A 175 25.40 -0.23 6.06
N GLN A 176 24.75 -0.29 7.23
CA GLN A 176 24.17 -1.53 7.74
C GLN A 176 22.64 -1.53 7.76
N GLY A 177 22.01 -0.40 7.44
CA GLY A 177 20.55 -0.27 7.41
C GLY A 177 19.92 -0.98 6.22
N LEU A 178 18.63 -1.29 6.34
CA LEU A 178 17.82 -1.86 5.26
C LEU A 178 17.95 -1.06 3.95
N SER A 179 17.88 0.27 4.05
CA SER A 179 17.99 1.20 2.91
C SER A 179 19.30 1.06 2.15
N ALA A 180 20.43 0.98 2.85
CA ALA A 180 21.74 0.85 2.22
C ALA A 180 21.86 -0.50 1.49
N ARG A 181 21.44 -1.59 2.15
CA ARG A 181 21.51 -2.94 1.59
C ARG A 181 20.60 -3.13 0.38
N LEU A 182 19.41 -2.52 0.39
CA LEU A 182 18.51 -2.56 -0.78
C LEU A 182 19.04 -1.72 -1.94
N ALA A 183 19.72 -0.60 -1.66
CA ALA A 183 20.34 0.22 -2.71
C ALA A 183 21.46 -0.54 -3.46
N ASP A 184 22.17 -1.46 -2.79
CA ASP A 184 23.21 -2.30 -3.43
C ASP A 184 22.63 -3.26 -4.49
N VAL A 185 21.38 -3.70 -4.33
CA VAL A 185 20.70 -4.62 -5.27
C VAL A 185 19.73 -3.93 -6.21
N ALA A 186 19.32 -2.69 -5.89
CA ALA A 186 18.46 -1.85 -6.71
C ALA A 186 19.05 -0.43 -6.79
N PRO A 187 20.00 -0.17 -7.70
CA PRO A 187 20.75 1.10 -7.75
C PRO A 187 19.89 2.36 -7.97
N GLN A 188 18.73 2.21 -8.62
CA GLN A 188 17.73 3.26 -8.83
C GLN A 188 16.87 3.56 -7.59
N LEU A 189 17.01 2.77 -6.52
CA LEU A 189 16.27 2.93 -5.29
C LEU A 189 16.70 4.23 -4.57
N ARG A 190 15.73 5.09 -4.31
CA ARG A 190 15.87 6.22 -3.39
C ARG A 190 15.30 5.85 -2.03
N SER A 191 16.01 6.19 -0.96
CA SER A 191 15.47 6.03 0.39
C SER A 191 15.01 7.37 0.95
N LEU A 192 13.81 7.39 1.53
CA LEU A 192 13.23 8.54 2.21
C LEU A 192 12.87 8.15 3.64
N HIS A 193 13.22 9.02 4.58
CA HIS A 193 12.65 8.97 5.91
C HIS A 193 11.27 9.65 5.86
N CYS A 194 10.24 8.92 6.29
CA CYS A 194 8.84 9.34 6.35
C CYS A 194 8.66 10.83 6.71
N LEU A 195 8.04 11.58 5.80
CA LEU A 195 7.82 13.02 5.97
C LEU A 195 6.95 13.35 7.20
N ILE A 196 6.03 12.46 7.59
CA ILE A 196 5.18 12.66 8.77
C ILE A 196 6.00 12.51 10.05
N HIS A 197 6.83 11.47 10.15
CA HIS A 197 7.75 11.29 11.28
C HIS A 197 8.72 12.47 11.40
N GLN A 198 9.28 12.92 10.27
CA GLN A 198 10.12 14.12 10.24
C GLN A 198 9.36 15.39 10.64
N SER A 199 8.14 15.58 10.14
CA SER A 199 7.30 16.76 10.46
C SER A 199 6.91 16.79 11.94
N LEU A 200 6.54 15.65 12.52
CA LEU A 200 6.24 15.52 13.95
C LEU A 200 7.48 15.84 14.79
N LEU A 201 8.65 15.38 14.36
CA LEU A 201 9.91 15.66 15.03
C LEU A 201 10.25 17.16 14.97
N CYS A 202 10.08 17.80 13.80
CA CYS A 202 10.19 19.25 13.65
C CYS A 202 9.20 20.01 14.54
N ALA A 203 7.94 19.58 14.61
CA ALA A 203 6.92 20.20 15.45
C ALA A 203 7.31 20.13 16.95
N LYS A 204 7.79 18.97 17.42
CA LYS A 204 8.31 18.81 18.79
C LYS A 204 9.49 19.74 19.08
N LEU A 205 10.32 20.03 18.07
CA LEU A 205 11.50 20.88 18.19
C LEU A 205 11.22 22.37 17.97
N SER A 206 10.05 22.76 17.46
CA SER A 206 9.71 24.17 17.20
C SER A 206 9.50 25.04 18.46
N GLY A 207 9.85 24.55 19.65
CA GLY A 207 9.97 25.36 20.87
C GLY A 207 8.67 25.53 21.67
N LYS A 208 7.51 25.12 21.15
CA LYS A 208 6.32 24.96 22.01
C LYS A 208 6.52 23.71 22.88
N MET A 209 6.94 23.91 24.13
CA MET A 209 7.08 22.85 25.15
C MET A 209 5.72 22.27 25.61
N LEU A 210 4.79 22.04 24.68
CA LEU A 210 3.47 21.47 24.92
C LEU A 210 3.55 19.97 25.28
N HIS A 211 4.54 19.27 24.73
CA HIS A 211 4.68 17.81 24.85
C HIS A 211 5.85 17.35 25.74
N PHE A 212 6.53 18.29 26.43
CA PHE A 212 7.61 17.98 27.38
C PHE A 212 7.24 18.47 28.79
N PRO A 213 6.23 17.86 29.44
CA PRO A 213 5.70 18.31 30.73
C PRO A 213 6.75 18.33 31.85
N THR A 214 7.74 17.45 31.80
CA THR A 214 8.86 17.36 32.74
C THR A 214 9.82 18.55 32.63
N LEU A 215 10.07 19.05 31.40
CA LEU A 215 10.91 20.23 31.19
C LEU A 215 10.18 21.52 31.60
N ARG A 216 8.85 21.55 31.47
CA ARG A 216 8.01 22.68 31.90
C ARG A 216 7.99 22.85 33.43
N THR A 217 8.09 21.77 34.19
CA THR A 217 8.08 21.77 35.67
C THR A 217 9.45 22.05 36.29
N ALA A 218 10.54 21.87 35.54
CA ALA A 218 11.90 21.96 36.05
C ALA A 218 12.41 23.40 36.28
N GLY A 219 11.67 24.45 35.91
CA GLY A 219 12.08 25.85 36.14
C GLY A 219 13.42 26.23 35.51
N LEU A 220 13.86 25.50 34.48
CA LEU A 220 15.19 25.63 33.88
C LEU A 220 15.32 26.95 33.12
N GLN A 221 16.40 27.69 33.39
CA GLN A 221 16.82 28.80 32.54
C GLN A 221 17.33 28.23 31.21
N ILE A 222 16.78 28.72 30.10
CA ILE A 222 17.25 28.34 28.75
C ILE A 222 18.67 28.87 28.59
N THR A 223 19.64 27.97 28.46
CA THR A 223 21.06 28.31 28.28
C THR A 223 21.43 28.41 26.81
N GLU A 224 22.53 29.09 26.51
CA GLU A 224 23.09 29.19 25.16
C GLU A 224 23.43 27.81 24.55
N VAL A 225 23.82 26.85 25.39
CA VAL A 225 24.07 25.45 24.99
C VAL A 225 22.78 24.79 24.49
N MET A 226 21.64 25.05 25.15
CA MET A 226 20.34 24.50 24.74
C MET A 226 19.87 25.12 23.43
N THR A 227 20.00 26.44 23.26
CA THR A 227 19.66 27.11 22.00
C THR A 227 20.58 26.69 20.86
N GLY A 228 21.89 26.56 21.12
CA GLY A 228 22.86 26.05 20.14
C GLY A 228 22.58 24.61 19.73
N PHE A 229 22.18 23.75 20.67
CA PHE A 229 21.74 22.38 20.35
C PHE A 229 20.46 22.38 19.50
N MET A 230 19.50 23.25 19.79
CA MET A 230 18.26 23.39 19.01
C MET A 230 18.54 23.90 17.59
N ASP A 231 19.47 24.83 17.42
CA ASP A 231 19.86 25.32 16.10
C ASP A 231 20.67 24.28 15.32
N ALA A 232 21.58 23.55 15.97
CA ALA A 232 22.27 22.42 15.36
C ALA A 232 21.29 21.31 14.94
N LEU A 233 20.25 21.04 15.74
CA LEU A 233 19.15 20.15 15.36
C LEU A 233 18.41 20.70 14.14
N LYS A 234 17.97 21.96 14.15
CA LYS A 234 17.29 22.58 12.99
C LYS A 234 18.12 22.48 11.71
N THR A 235 19.42 22.77 11.76
CA THR A 235 20.32 22.64 10.61
C THR A 235 20.44 21.18 10.17
N ASN A 236 20.59 20.24 11.12
CA ASN A 236 20.59 18.81 10.81
C ASN A 236 19.25 18.36 10.17
N PHE A 237 18.12 18.94 10.58
CA PHE A 237 16.82 18.67 9.98
C PHE A 237 16.69 19.24 8.58
N ALA A 238 17.08 20.50 8.36
CA ALA A 238 17.07 21.10 7.03
C ALA A 238 17.89 20.27 6.03
N ALA A 239 19.07 19.80 6.45
CA ALA A 239 19.90 18.90 5.66
C ALA A 239 19.25 17.53 5.38
N ARG A 240 18.37 17.02 6.26
CA ARG A 240 17.62 15.76 6.01
C ARG A 240 16.58 15.90 4.90
N PHE A 241 16.06 17.11 4.67
CA PHE A 241 15.15 17.39 3.54
C PHE A 241 15.92 17.75 2.26
N GLU A 242 17.18 18.19 2.34
CA GLU A 242 18.04 18.43 1.16
C GLU A 242 18.34 17.14 0.38
N HIS A 243 18.43 15.98 1.06
CA HIS A 243 18.67 14.69 0.40
C HIS A 243 17.45 14.13 -0.34
N PHE A 244 16.26 14.72 -0.13
CA PHE A 244 15.03 14.37 -0.83
C PHE A 244 14.37 15.60 -1.43
N SER A 245 15.07 16.23 -2.38
CA SER A 245 14.40 17.05 -3.37
C SER A 245 14.36 16.27 -4.68
N LEU A 246 13.20 15.70 -5.01
CA LEU A 246 12.86 15.52 -6.42
C LEU A 246 13.20 16.83 -7.14
N PRO A 247 14.01 16.83 -8.21
CA PRO A 247 14.37 18.07 -8.87
C PRO A 247 13.13 18.86 -9.26
N THR A 248 13.14 20.17 -9.01
CA THR A 248 11.95 21.02 -9.23
C THR A 248 11.51 20.98 -10.68
N GLU A 249 12.47 20.88 -11.60
CA GLU A 249 12.29 20.74 -13.04
C GLU A 249 11.51 19.47 -13.38
N VAL A 250 11.86 18.35 -12.73
CA VAL A 250 11.18 17.07 -12.90
C VAL A 250 9.77 17.12 -12.32
N MET A 251 9.57 17.73 -11.15
CA MET A 251 8.23 17.92 -10.58
C MET A 251 7.35 18.80 -11.47
N ARG A 252 7.90 19.88 -12.03
CA ARG A 252 7.20 20.75 -12.98
C ARG A 252 6.82 19.98 -14.25
N PHE A 253 7.71 19.16 -14.78
CA PHE A 253 7.43 18.29 -15.92
C PHE A 253 6.25 17.36 -15.67
N VAL A 254 6.24 16.65 -14.54
CA VAL A 254 5.14 15.74 -14.23
C VAL A 254 3.84 16.50 -14.04
N LYS A 255 3.88 17.67 -13.40
CA LYS A 255 2.68 18.49 -13.16
C LYS A 255 2.14 19.13 -14.44
N ASP A 256 3.01 19.66 -15.28
CA ASP A 256 2.68 20.37 -16.51
C ASP A 256 3.84 20.29 -17.51
N PRO A 257 3.85 19.27 -18.39
CA PRO A 257 4.92 19.10 -19.37
C PRO A 257 4.96 20.24 -20.41
N PHE A 258 3.87 20.98 -20.61
CA PHE A 258 3.80 22.08 -21.58
C PHE A 258 4.45 23.37 -21.10
N SER A 259 4.75 23.45 -19.79
CA SER A 259 5.42 24.60 -19.17
C SER A 259 6.95 24.46 -19.08
N VAL A 260 7.50 23.30 -19.43
CA VAL A 260 8.91 22.98 -19.23
C VAL A 260 9.77 23.50 -20.37
N ASN A 261 10.90 24.13 -20.04
CA ASN A 261 11.91 24.48 -21.04
C ASN A 261 12.73 23.24 -21.42
N VAL A 262 12.63 22.80 -22.68
CA VAL A 262 13.35 21.63 -23.23
C VAL A 262 14.87 21.84 -23.22
N GLU A 263 15.32 23.07 -23.49
CA GLU A 263 16.75 23.43 -23.52
C GLU A 263 17.32 23.72 -22.13
N GLY A 264 16.48 23.67 -21.08
CA GLY A 264 16.89 23.88 -19.71
C GLY A 264 17.54 22.65 -19.06
N GLU A 265 17.72 22.71 -17.74
CA GLU A 265 18.34 21.63 -16.97
C GLU A 265 17.43 20.39 -16.79
N PHE A 266 16.20 20.40 -17.31
CA PHE A 266 15.22 19.32 -17.07
C PHE A 266 15.77 17.93 -17.42
N ALA A 267 16.33 17.74 -18.61
CA ALA A 267 16.79 16.44 -19.05
C ALA A 267 17.97 15.93 -18.19
N LEU A 268 18.89 16.84 -17.84
CA LEU A 268 19.99 16.57 -16.93
C LEU A 268 19.48 16.14 -15.55
N LYS A 269 18.54 16.90 -14.98
CA LYS A 269 17.91 16.59 -13.69
C LYS A 269 17.10 15.29 -13.70
N ALA A 270 16.46 14.96 -14.82
CA ALA A 270 15.78 13.68 -14.99
C ALA A 270 16.77 12.50 -15.01
N LYS A 271 17.94 12.65 -15.64
CA LYS A 271 18.99 11.64 -15.63
C LYS A 271 19.70 11.49 -14.29
N GLU A 272 19.87 12.58 -13.55
CA GLU A 272 20.33 12.51 -12.15
C GLU A 272 19.39 11.64 -11.30
N LEU A 273 18.09 11.66 -11.61
CA LEU A 273 17.08 10.85 -10.95
C LEU A 273 17.09 9.39 -11.42
N ILE A 274 17.06 9.17 -12.74
CA ILE A 274 17.04 7.86 -13.40
C ILE A 274 18.30 7.73 -14.27
N VAL A 275 19.33 7.06 -13.74
CA VAL A 275 20.68 7.00 -14.37
C VAL A 275 20.67 6.39 -15.78
N THR A 276 19.74 5.48 -16.06
CA THR A 276 19.59 4.81 -17.35
C THR A 276 18.85 5.62 -18.40
N LEU A 277 18.35 6.82 -18.05
CA LEU A 277 17.54 7.65 -18.93
C LEU A 277 18.41 8.30 -20.02
N ASN A 278 17.92 8.26 -21.26
CA ASN A 278 18.56 8.94 -22.38
C ASN A 278 18.05 10.39 -22.48
N GLU A 279 18.94 11.36 -22.21
CA GLU A 279 18.62 12.80 -22.24
C GLU A 279 18.11 13.26 -23.60
N ALA A 280 18.78 12.86 -24.69
CA ALA A 280 18.43 13.30 -26.04
C ALA A 280 17.06 12.75 -26.46
N SER A 281 16.79 11.48 -26.18
CA SER A 281 15.48 10.87 -26.45
C SER A 281 14.37 11.53 -25.63
N LEU A 282 14.62 11.80 -24.34
CA LEU A 282 13.67 12.51 -23.48
C LEU A 282 13.35 13.92 -24.00
N GLN A 283 14.38 14.66 -24.45
CA GLN A 283 14.19 16.00 -25.02
C GLN A 283 13.36 15.96 -26.31
N LEU A 284 13.64 15.03 -27.21
CA LEU A 284 12.87 14.87 -28.45
C LEU A 284 11.41 14.49 -28.16
N GLU A 285 11.18 13.54 -27.25
CA GLU A 285 9.82 13.19 -26.83
C GLU A 285 9.07 14.38 -26.22
N LEU A 286 9.75 15.20 -25.41
CA LEU A 286 9.14 16.39 -24.82
C LEU A 286 8.78 17.42 -25.90
N ILE A 287 9.61 17.63 -26.92
CA ILE A 287 9.30 18.51 -28.06
C ILE A 287 8.06 18.02 -28.80
N ASP A 288 7.99 16.72 -29.06
CA ASP A 288 6.85 16.10 -29.74
C ASP A 288 5.56 16.21 -28.91
N ILE A 289 5.64 16.00 -27.59
CA ILE A 289 4.51 16.21 -26.69
C ILE A 289 4.07 17.68 -26.73
N GLN A 290 5.01 18.63 -26.61
CA GLN A 290 4.70 20.06 -26.53
C GLN A 290 4.17 20.66 -27.84
N SER A 291 4.52 20.05 -28.98
CA SER A 291 4.07 20.48 -30.31
C SER A 291 2.72 19.87 -30.71
N SER A 292 2.20 18.90 -29.96
CA SER A 292 0.90 18.27 -30.22
C SER A 292 -0.25 19.03 -29.55
N ASP A 293 -1.11 19.65 -30.36
CA ASP A 293 -2.33 20.30 -29.87
C ASP A 293 -3.33 19.28 -29.28
N ASP A 294 -3.40 18.07 -29.85
CA ASP A 294 -4.24 16.98 -29.33
C ASP A 294 -3.81 16.59 -27.90
N LEU A 295 -2.52 16.34 -27.68
CA LEU A 295 -2.00 16.02 -26.35
C LEU A 295 -2.20 17.18 -25.37
N ARG A 296 -2.05 18.43 -25.83
CA ARG A 296 -2.32 19.61 -25.01
C ARG A 296 -3.79 19.67 -24.58
N GLN A 297 -4.73 19.42 -25.50
CA GLN A 297 -6.15 19.38 -25.18
C GLN A 297 -6.48 18.24 -24.21
N SER A 298 -5.95 17.03 -24.46
CA SER A 298 -6.10 15.88 -23.56
C SER A 298 -5.58 16.21 -22.15
N PHE A 299 -4.43 16.86 -22.02
CA PHE A 299 -3.89 17.27 -20.71
C PHE A 299 -4.82 18.24 -19.96
N GLN A 300 -5.37 19.25 -20.64
CA GLN A 300 -6.28 20.22 -20.03
C GLN A 300 -7.60 19.57 -19.56
N LEU A 301 -8.07 18.53 -20.25
CA LEU A 301 -9.30 17.82 -19.91
C LEU A 301 -9.10 16.75 -18.83
N ALA A 302 -8.03 15.96 -18.94
CA ALA A 302 -7.79 14.80 -18.09
C ALA A 302 -7.04 15.16 -16.79
N GLY A 303 -6.25 16.23 -16.81
CA GLY A 303 -5.29 16.58 -15.76
C GLY A 303 -4.01 15.73 -15.82
N SER A 304 -2.99 16.14 -15.04
CA SER A 304 -1.65 15.55 -15.05
C SER A 304 -1.62 14.03 -14.86
N GLU A 305 -2.29 13.50 -13.84
CA GLU A 305 -2.23 12.07 -13.53
C GLU A 305 -2.79 11.19 -14.66
N LYS A 306 -3.98 11.53 -15.15
CA LYS A 306 -4.63 10.79 -16.24
C LYS A 306 -3.92 10.95 -17.57
N PHE A 307 -3.38 12.14 -17.82
CA PHE A 307 -2.57 12.40 -19.00
C PHE A 307 -1.41 11.40 -19.12
N TRP A 308 -0.60 11.25 -18.08
CA TRP A 308 0.54 10.32 -18.11
C TRP A 308 0.13 8.85 -18.15
N THR A 309 -1.00 8.50 -17.55
CA THR A 309 -1.42 7.10 -17.40
C THR A 309 -2.23 6.58 -18.59
N HIS A 310 -3.02 7.43 -19.26
CA HIS A 310 -3.99 7.01 -20.29
C HIS A 310 -3.80 7.70 -21.65
N GLU A 311 -3.31 8.94 -21.68
CA GLU A 311 -3.23 9.73 -22.93
C GLU A 311 -1.86 9.60 -23.61
N VAL A 312 -0.78 9.56 -22.82
CA VAL A 312 0.58 9.39 -23.32
C VAL A 312 0.84 7.92 -23.62
N SER A 313 1.12 7.61 -24.89
CA SER A 313 1.44 6.25 -25.32
C SER A 313 2.84 5.83 -24.87
N HIS A 314 2.94 4.66 -24.22
CA HIS A 314 4.22 4.04 -23.85
C HIS A 314 5.09 3.72 -25.07
N GLU A 315 4.50 3.34 -26.21
CA GLU A 315 5.25 2.99 -27.42
C GLU A 315 5.90 4.22 -28.08
N LYS A 316 5.23 5.37 -28.01
CA LYS A 316 5.71 6.62 -28.63
C LYS A 316 6.60 7.44 -27.69
N PHE A 317 6.28 7.45 -26.40
CA PHE A 317 6.94 8.31 -25.40
C PHE A 317 7.43 7.52 -24.18
N PRO A 318 8.26 6.47 -24.37
CA PRO A 318 8.67 5.60 -23.27
C PRO A 318 9.47 6.33 -22.19
N HIS A 319 10.33 7.31 -22.53
CA HIS A 319 11.17 8.00 -21.55
C HIS A 319 10.37 9.01 -20.72
N SER A 320 9.53 9.80 -21.38
CA SER A 320 8.69 10.83 -20.78
C SER A 320 7.64 10.21 -19.85
N ARG A 321 6.94 9.18 -20.34
CA ARG A 321 5.96 8.45 -19.54
C ARG A 321 6.62 7.68 -18.41
N GLY A 322 7.75 7.01 -18.67
CA GLY A 322 8.50 6.27 -17.66
C GLY A 322 8.95 7.18 -16.51
N LEU A 323 9.49 8.36 -16.82
CA LEU A 323 9.86 9.37 -15.82
C LEU A 323 8.66 9.85 -15.01
N ALA A 324 7.52 10.11 -15.67
CA ALA A 324 6.31 10.55 -14.98
C ALA A 324 5.77 9.48 -14.03
N LEU A 325 5.67 8.22 -14.49
CA LEU A 325 5.25 7.10 -13.63
C LEU A 325 6.24 6.87 -12.48
N PHE A 326 7.54 7.02 -12.72
CA PHE A 326 8.56 6.94 -11.67
C PHE A 326 8.30 7.96 -10.56
N VAL A 327 7.92 9.19 -10.88
CA VAL A 327 7.64 10.21 -9.85
C VAL A 327 6.28 9.98 -9.18
N LEU A 328 5.22 9.72 -9.96
CA LEU A 328 3.84 9.57 -9.44
C LEU A 328 3.67 8.33 -8.53
N THR A 329 4.55 7.35 -8.70
CA THR A 329 4.57 6.11 -7.90
C THR A 329 5.27 6.28 -6.54
N MET A 330 5.99 7.37 -6.30
CA MET A 330 6.72 7.57 -5.03
C MET A 330 5.79 7.71 -3.82
N PHE A 331 6.17 7.09 -2.69
CA PHE A 331 5.53 7.31 -1.39
C PHE A 331 6.08 8.56 -0.71
N GLY A 332 5.21 9.36 -0.09
CA GLY A 332 5.63 10.49 0.73
C GLY A 332 5.85 10.15 2.21
N SER A 333 5.30 9.04 2.70
CA SER A 333 5.34 8.70 4.13
C SER A 333 5.05 7.23 4.35
N THR A 334 5.31 6.75 5.57
CA THR A 334 4.90 5.41 6.00
C THR A 334 3.43 5.30 6.35
N TYR A 335 2.64 6.40 6.38
CA TYR A 335 1.31 6.54 7.02
C TYR A 335 0.35 5.34 6.89
N THR A 336 0.38 4.66 5.74
CA THR A 336 -0.44 3.49 5.45
C THR A 336 -0.07 2.29 6.33
N CYS A 337 1.21 2.16 6.71
CA CYS A 337 1.72 1.19 7.67
C CYS A 337 1.21 1.47 9.09
N GLU A 338 1.28 2.72 9.57
CA GLU A 338 0.75 3.10 10.88
C GLU A 338 -0.77 2.87 10.96
N SER A 339 -1.48 3.18 9.87
CA SER A 339 -2.90 2.84 9.72
C SER A 339 -3.14 1.32 9.76
N ALA A 340 -2.25 0.53 9.13
CA ALA A 340 -2.29 -0.92 9.18
C ALA A 340 -2.15 -1.46 10.60
N PHE A 341 -1.21 -0.95 11.39
CA PHE A 341 -1.02 -1.38 12.77
C PHE A 341 -2.26 -1.08 13.63
N SER A 342 -2.93 0.04 13.40
CA SER A 342 -4.22 0.35 14.05
C SER A 342 -5.30 -0.69 13.69
N HIS A 343 -5.41 -1.07 12.41
CA HIS A 343 -6.33 -2.12 11.98
C HIS A 343 -5.98 -3.50 12.55
N MET A 344 -4.69 -3.83 12.63
CA MET A 344 -4.20 -5.07 13.22
C MET A 344 -4.65 -5.20 14.68
N ASN A 345 -4.49 -4.12 15.46
CA ASN A 345 -4.91 -4.08 16.86
C ASN A 345 -6.43 -4.25 17.02
N ALA A 346 -7.23 -3.65 16.12
CA ALA A 346 -8.69 -3.83 16.12
C ALA A 346 -9.10 -5.28 15.81
N ILE A 347 -8.47 -5.92 14.82
CA ILE A 347 -8.75 -7.32 14.44
C ILE A 347 -8.38 -8.28 15.57
N LYS A 348 -7.20 -8.12 16.20
CA LYS A 348 -6.79 -8.94 17.34
C LYS A 348 -7.76 -8.80 18.53
N THR A 349 -8.24 -7.59 18.80
CA THR A 349 -9.22 -7.34 19.89
C THR A 349 -10.52 -8.11 19.68
N ASN A 350 -10.98 -8.25 18.43
CA ASN A 350 -12.22 -8.94 18.11
C ASN A 350 -12.10 -10.47 18.18
N ASN A 351 -10.90 -11.03 17.98
CA ASN A 351 -10.67 -12.48 17.94
C ASN A 351 -10.03 -13.08 19.20
N ARG A 352 -9.81 -12.25 20.24
CA ARG A 352 -9.32 -12.45 21.63
C ARG A 352 -8.34 -13.57 22.03
N ALA A 353 -8.07 -14.68 21.30
CA ALA A 353 -7.08 -15.67 21.75
C ALA A 353 -6.60 -16.75 20.75
N SER A 354 -7.08 -16.82 19.50
CA SER A 354 -6.84 -18.05 18.67
C SER A 354 -6.42 -17.83 17.22
N LEU A 355 -6.09 -16.60 16.79
CA LEU A 355 -5.58 -16.41 15.43
C LEU A 355 -4.10 -16.80 15.37
N THR A 356 -3.76 -17.71 14.46
CA THR A 356 -2.37 -17.84 14.02
C THR A 356 -1.98 -16.59 13.22
N ASP A 357 -0.68 -16.29 13.12
CA ASP A 357 -0.16 -15.16 12.34
C ASP A 357 -0.70 -15.16 10.89
N GLN A 358 -0.89 -16.35 10.33
CA GLN A 358 -1.46 -16.53 9.00
C GLN A 358 -2.92 -16.04 8.91
N HIS A 359 -3.78 -16.36 9.88
CA HIS A 359 -5.16 -15.88 9.86
C HIS A 359 -5.24 -14.37 10.04
N LEU A 360 -4.39 -13.79 10.90
CA LEU A 360 -4.29 -12.34 11.04
C LEU A 360 -3.92 -11.68 9.71
N HIS A 361 -2.95 -12.25 9.00
CA HIS A 361 -2.53 -11.76 7.70
C HIS A 361 -3.68 -11.81 6.67
N HIS A 362 -4.45 -12.90 6.63
CA HIS A 362 -5.62 -13.01 5.76
C HIS A 362 -6.70 -11.96 6.10
N CYS A 363 -7.00 -11.76 7.39
CA CYS A 363 -7.95 -10.73 7.82
C CYS A 363 -7.49 -9.31 7.47
N MET A 364 -6.21 -9.00 7.72
CA MET A 364 -5.59 -7.72 7.39
C MET A 364 -5.68 -7.45 5.89
N ARG A 365 -5.36 -8.45 5.06
CA ARG A 365 -5.44 -8.31 3.61
C ARG A 365 -6.85 -8.00 3.13
N ILE A 366 -7.87 -8.70 3.62
CA ILE A 366 -9.26 -8.37 3.28
C ILE A 366 -9.62 -6.97 3.76
N ALA A 367 -9.27 -6.62 4.99
CA ALA A 367 -9.61 -5.33 5.57
C ALA A 367 -9.02 -4.16 4.76
N MET A 368 -7.78 -4.30 4.29
CA MET A 368 -7.00 -3.20 3.73
C MET A 368 -6.98 -3.14 2.20
N THR A 369 -7.18 -4.26 1.51
CA THR A 369 -7.01 -4.28 0.06
C THR A 369 -7.93 -3.31 -0.70
N THR A 370 -7.42 -2.75 -1.79
CA THR A 370 -8.23 -1.92 -2.70
C THR A 370 -8.90 -2.74 -3.80
N TYR A 371 -8.62 -4.04 -3.90
CA TYR A 371 -9.22 -4.94 -4.88
C TYR A 371 -10.50 -5.58 -4.34
N THR A 372 -11.40 -5.93 -5.26
CA THR A 372 -12.62 -6.69 -4.95
C THR A 372 -12.60 -8.02 -5.69
N PRO A 373 -12.71 -9.16 -4.98
CA PRO A 373 -12.77 -10.48 -5.60
C PRO A 373 -14.01 -10.68 -6.47
N ASP A 374 -13.88 -11.49 -7.52
CA ASP A 374 -15.02 -11.97 -8.30
C ASP A 374 -15.67 -13.18 -7.58
N PHE A 375 -16.65 -12.90 -6.72
CA PHE A 375 -17.32 -13.94 -5.93
C PHE A 375 -17.97 -15.04 -6.80
N PRO A 376 -18.72 -14.73 -7.87
CA PRO A 376 -19.23 -15.76 -8.78
C PRO A 376 -18.13 -16.63 -9.40
N ALA A 377 -17.02 -16.05 -9.86
CA ALA A 377 -15.91 -16.82 -10.43
C ALA A 377 -15.25 -17.72 -9.37
N LEU A 378 -15.03 -17.20 -8.17
CA LEU A 378 -14.49 -17.97 -7.04
C LEU A 378 -15.39 -19.13 -6.64
N ALA A 379 -16.71 -18.92 -6.58
CA ALA A 379 -17.66 -19.95 -6.23
C ALA A 379 -17.73 -21.10 -7.26
N LYS A 380 -17.49 -20.79 -8.54
CA LYS A 380 -17.38 -21.78 -9.62
C LYS A 380 -16.03 -22.51 -9.62
N SER A 381 -15.01 -21.92 -9.00
CA SER A 381 -13.69 -22.52 -8.94
C SER A 381 -13.67 -23.67 -7.95
N LYS A 382 -12.95 -24.75 -8.28
CA LYS A 382 -12.77 -25.90 -7.37
C LYS A 382 -12.05 -25.55 -6.07
N LYS A 383 -11.50 -24.34 -5.93
CA LYS A 383 -10.85 -23.83 -4.71
C LYS A 383 -11.83 -23.67 -3.54
N CYS A 384 -13.15 -23.65 -3.81
CA CYS A 384 -14.19 -23.50 -2.79
C CYS A 384 -14.84 -24.81 -2.32
N HIS A 385 -14.48 -25.97 -2.92
CA HIS A 385 -14.95 -27.28 -2.49
C HIS A 385 -14.05 -27.83 -1.38
N PHE A 386 -14.32 -27.40 -0.15
CA PHE A 386 -13.86 -28.12 1.02
C PHE A 386 -14.90 -29.20 1.30
N SER A 387 -14.44 -30.45 1.35
CA SER A 387 -15.22 -31.66 1.57
C SER A 387 -16.22 -31.53 2.72
N HIS A 388 -17.38 -32.15 2.55
CA HIS A 388 -18.43 -32.34 3.55
C HIS A 388 -17.91 -32.90 4.87
#